data_AF-A0A8T3MUJ6-F1
#
_entry.id   AF-A0A8T3MUJ6-F1
#
_cell.length_a   1.000
_cell.length_b   1.000
_cell.length_c   1.000
_cell.angle_alpha   90.00
_cell.angle_beta   90.00
_cell.angle_gamma   90.00
#
_symmetry.space_group_name_H-M   'P 1'
#
loop_
_entity.id
_entity.type
_entity.pdbx_description
1 polymer ?
#
loop_
_entity_poly.entity_id
_entity_poly.type
_entity_poly.pdbx_seq_one_letter_code
_entity_poly.pdbx_strand_id
1 'polypeptide(L)'
;MTEFPDFGALAISLDFELHWGVRDHQVIDGPYRPNLLGVWNAVPRMLNLFERHGVSATWATVGLLFAEEREQQEAFAPTVRPTYDDARLDAYRQVVGVDEKEDPLHFAPSLIAQIRERPGQEIATHTFSHHYCLEPGQTAEQFAADIAAAVAIARAKGIRLRSIATAQSSRAGLRSDSPCGGYRLLSRMPTGLDASTRAGICDHPVAAWSPPAA
;
A
#
# COMPACT_ATOMS: atom_id res chain seq x y z
N MET A 1 -10.48 21.89 29.17
CA MET A 1 -10.82 22.34 27.81
C MET A 1 -9.65 21.96 26.93
N THR A 2 -9.85 21.09 25.95
CA THR A 2 -8.79 20.74 25.01
C THR A 2 -8.67 21.90 24.02
N GLU A 3 -7.58 22.65 24.08
CA GLU A 3 -7.31 23.73 23.13
C GLU A 3 -7.05 23.11 21.76
N PHE A 4 -7.91 23.41 20.79
CA PHE A 4 -7.62 23.13 19.40
C PHE A 4 -6.62 24.18 18.90
N PRO A 5 -5.64 23.80 18.07
CA PRO A 5 -4.73 24.76 17.47
C PRO A 5 -5.51 25.79 16.62
N ASP A 6 -5.01 27.02 16.58
CA ASP A 6 -5.53 28.13 15.78
C ASP A 6 -5.13 28.07 14.29
N PHE A 7 -4.45 26.99 13.89
CA PHE A 7 -4.01 26.72 12.52
C PHE A 7 -4.68 25.48 11.94
N GLY A 8 -4.84 25.46 10.62
CA GLY A 8 -5.24 24.29 9.86
C GLY A 8 -4.05 23.42 9.47
N ALA A 9 -4.27 22.11 9.35
CA ALA A 9 -3.30 21.18 8.78
C ALA A 9 -3.76 20.72 7.39
N LEU A 10 -2.84 20.72 6.43
CA LEU A 10 -3.03 20.07 5.13
C LEU A 10 -2.25 18.76 5.13
N ALA A 11 -2.95 17.64 4.94
CA ALA A 11 -2.34 16.33 4.74
C ALA A 11 -2.40 15.96 3.26
N ILE A 12 -1.25 15.61 2.68
CA ILE A 12 -1.14 15.13 1.30
C ILE A 12 -0.76 13.65 1.35
N SER A 13 -1.69 12.80 0.90
CA SER A 13 -1.43 11.38 0.64
C SER A 13 -1.58 11.11 -0.84
N LEU A 14 -0.63 10.38 -1.41
CA LEU A 14 -0.60 10.00 -2.81
C LEU A 14 -0.57 8.48 -2.89
N ASP A 15 -1.52 7.90 -3.60
CA ASP A 15 -1.47 6.48 -3.91
C ASP A 15 -0.46 6.26 -5.05
N PHE A 16 0.51 5.39 -4.79
CA PHE A 16 1.58 5.03 -5.71
C PHE A 16 1.45 3.55 -6.10
N GLU A 17 0.69 3.33 -7.17
CA GLU A 17 0.16 2.02 -7.55
C GLU A 17 0.58 1.57 -8.95
N LEU A 18 0.85 2.52 -9.86
CA LEU A 18 1.01 2.27 -11.31
C LEU A 18 -0.15 1.40 -11.85
N HIS A 19 0.12 0.34 -12.62
CA HIS A 19 -0.93 -0.48 -13.21
C HIS A 19 -1.70 -1.29 -12.16
N TRP A 20 -1.10 -1.58 -11.00
CA TRP A 20 -1.74 -2.40 -9.96
C TRP A 20 -3.08 -1.83 -9.49
N GLY A 21 -3.21 -0.51 -9.42
CA GLY A 21 -4.43 0.17 -8.97
C GLY A 21 -5.53 0.31 -10.03
N VAL A 22 -5.23 -0.03 -11.28
CA VAL A 22 -6.19 0.08 -12.39
C VAL A 22 -6.39 -1.21 -13.18
N ARG A 23 -5.70 -2.29 -12.79
CA ARG A 23 -5.64 -3.57 -13.49
C ARG A 23 -7.01 -4.24 -13.70
N ASP A 24 -7.98 -3.98 -12.82
CA ASP A 24 -9.32 -4.59 -12.88
C ASP A 24 -10.21 -3.97 -13.99
N HIS A 25 -9.84 -2.81 -14.52
CA HIS A 25 -10.63 -2.06 -15.50
C HIS A 25 -9.82 -1.41 -16.64
N GLN A 26 -8.48 -1.40 -16.57
CA GLN A 26 -7.59 -0.95 -17.63
C GLN A 26 -6.77 -2.12 -18.16
N VAL A 27 -6.67 -2.22 -19.48
CA VAL A 27 -5.76 -3.14 -20.14
C VAL A 27 -4.40 -2.48 -20.34
N ILE A 28 -3.32 -3.26 -20.22
CA ILE A 28 -1.93 -2.77 -20.25
C ILE A 28 -1.62 -1.91 -21.47
N ASP A 29 -2.00 -2.38 -22.66
CA ASP A 29 -1.77 -1.68 -23.94
C ASP A 29 -2.99 -0.86 -24.39
N GLY A 30 -3.83 -0.48 -23.43
CA GLY A 30 -5.00 0.34 -23.64
C GLY A 30 -4.71 1.84 -23.73
N PRO A 31 -5.75 2.66 -23.94
CA PRO A 31 -5.62 4.11 -24.05
C PRO A 31 -5.11 4.78 -22.77
N TYR A 32 -5.13 4.09 -21.63
CA TYR A 32 -4.62 4.60 -20.34
C TYR A 32 -3.11 4.43 -20.16
N ARG A 33 -2.44 3.63 -21.01
CA ARG A 33 -0.99 3.38 -20.93
C ARG A 33 -0.14 4.67 -20.86
N PRO A 34 -0.41 5.74 -21.63
CA PRO A 34 0.36 6.99 -21.53
C PRO A 34 0.30 7.63 -20.13
N ASN A 35 -0.81 7.48 -19.40
CA ASN A 35 -0.95 8.02 -18.05
C ASN A 35 -0.05 7.26 -17.08
N LEU A 36 0.01 5.93 -17.19
CA LEU A 36 0.89 5.08 -16.39
C LEU A 36 2.37 5.40 -16.65
N LEU A 37 2.75 5.54 -17.92
CA LEU A 37 4.11 5.95 -18.29
C LEU A 37 4.42 7.39 -17.87
N GLY A 38 3.41 8.26 -17.80
CA GLY A 38 3.53 9.63 -17.32
C GLY A 38 3.99 9.74 -15.86
N VAL A 39 3.75 8.71 -15.04
CA VAL A 39 4.18 8.67 -13.63
C VAL A 39 5.69 8.82 -13.48
N TRP A 40 6.47 8.25 -14.41
CA TRP A 40 7.94 8.36 -14.44
C TRP A 40 8.45 9.79 -14.61
N ASN A 41 7.61 10.69 -15.14
CA ASN A 41 7.90 12.13 -15.20
C ASN A 41 7.23 12.90 -14.07
N ALA A 42 6.02 12.49 -13.66
CA ALA A 42 5.23 13.20 -12.65
C ALA A 42 5.86 13.09 -11.26
N VAL A 43 6.28 11.89 -10.84
CA VAL A 43 6.83 11.65 -9.49
C VAL A 43 8.08 12.51 -9.24
N PRO A 44 9.13 12.49 -10.08
CA PRO A 44 10.31 13.33 -9.84
C PRO A 44 9.99 14.83 -9.83
N ARG A 45 9.04 15.28 -10.66
CA ARG A 45 8.61 16.69 -10.69
C ARG A 45 7.86 17.10 -9.44
N MET A 46 6.98 16.24 -8.92
CA MET A 46 6.28 16.46 -7.65
C MET A 46 7.26 16.47 -6.49
N LEU A 47 8.19 15.52 -6.42
CA LEU A 47 9.24 15.48 -5.39
C LEU A 47 10.07 16.78 -5.38
N ASN A 48 10.48 17.27 -6.56
CA ASN A 48 11.18 18.53 -6.68
C ASN A 48 10.34 19.74 -6.23
N LEU A 49 9.03 19.74 -6.50
CA LEU A 49 8.12 20.79 -6.03
C LEU A 49 7.97 20.74 -4.51
N PHE A 50 7.75 19.56 -3.95
CA PHE A 50 7.58 19.37 -2.51
C PHE A 50 8.82 19.76 -1.75
N GLU A 51 10.01 19.35 -2.20
CA GLU A 51 11.28 19.74 -1.61
C GLU A 51 11.49 21.27 -1.67
N ARG A 52 11.27 21.90 -2.83
CA ARG A 52 11.40 23.36 -2.98
C ARG A 52 10.48 24.16 -2.06
N HIS A 53 9.30 23.64 -1.75
CA HIS A 53 8.30 24.32 -0.95
C HIS A 53 8.22 23.79 0.50
N GLY A 54 9.12 22.86 0.90
CA GLY A 54 9.09 22.25 2.23
C GLY A 54 7.82 21.46 2.54
N VAL A 55 7.15 20.91 1.51
CA VAL A 55 5.90 20.17 1.65
C VAL A 55 6.21 18.72 2.00
N SER A 56 5.58 18.22 3.07
CA SER A 56 5.61 16.81 3.42
C SER A 56 4.44 16.07 2.77
N ALA A 57 4.68 14.83 2.32
CA ALA A 57 3.64 13.98 1.76
C ALA A 57 3.89 12.50 2.11
N THR A 58 2.81 11.73 2.12
CA THR A 58 2.84 10.28 2.32
C THR A 58 2.50 9.56 1.03
N TRP A 59 3.36 8.64 0.60
CA TRP A 59 3.23 7.86 -0.62
C TRP A 59 2.78 6.44 -0.27
N ALA A 60 1.49 6.16 -0.36
CA ALA A 60 0.94 4.83 -0.14
C ALA A 60 1.34 3.93 -1.31
N THR A 61 2.34 3.08 -1.10
CA THR A 61 2.99 2.33 -2.18
C THR A 61 2.55 0.87 -2.17
N VAL A 62 2.16 0.34 -3.33
CA VAL A 62 1.87 -1.09 -3.52
C VAL A 62 3.16 -1.91 -3.37
N GLY A 63 3.13 -2.94 -2.53
CA GLY A 63 4.31 -3.75 -2.19
C GLY A 63 4.99 -4.43 -3.39
N LEU A 64 4.21 -4.86 -4.38
CA LEU A 64 4.75 -5.45 -5.61
C LEU A 64 5.70 -4.51 -6.37
N LEU A 65 5.55 -3.19 -6.24
CA LEU A 65 6.43 -2.20 -6.89
C LEU A 65 7.85 -2.18 -6.33
N PHE A 66 8.07 -2.68 -5.11
CA PHE A 66 9.39 -2.67 -4.45
C PHE A 66 10.38 -3.67 -5.05
N ALA A 67 9.89 -4.67 -5.80
CA ALA A 67 10.73 -5.71 -6.36
C ALA A 67 11.64 -5.17 -7.47
N GLU A 68 12.86 -5.68 -7.55
CA GLU A 68 13.79 -5.41 -8.66
C GLU A 68 13.50 -6.27 -9.89
N GLU A 69 13.01 -7.49 -9.65
CA GLU A 69 12.72 -8.49 -10.66
C GLU A 69 11.50 -9.34 -10.25
N ARG A 70 10.89 -10.04 -11.21
CA ARG A 70 9.69 -10.86 -11.00
C ARG A 70 9.90 -11.92 -9.92
N GLU A 71 11.04 -12.58 -9.92
CA GLU A 71 11.38 -13.64 -8.97
C GLU A 71 11.36 -13.10 -7.52
N GLN A 72 11.69 -11.82 -7.33
CA GLN A 72 11.57 -11.16 -6.03
C GLN A 72 10.11 -10.90 -5.65
N GLN A 73 9.22 -10.53 -6.58
CA GLN A 73 7.78 -10.44 -6.29
C GLN A 73 7.23 -11.79 -5.81
N GLU A 74 7.61 -12.87 -6.48
CA GLU A 74 7.20 -14.23 -6.14
C GLU A 74 7.74 -14.67 -4.77
N ALA A 75 9.01 -14.38 -4.49
CA ALA A 75 9.65 -14.75 -3.22
C ALA A 75 9.04 -14.04 -2.00
N PHE A 76 8.59 -12.79 -2.16
CA PHE A 76 7.93 -12.03 -1.09
C PHE A 76 6.42 -12.21 -1.05
N ALA A 77 5.81 -12.77 -2.10
CA ALA A 77 4.37 -12.98 -2.14
C ALA A 77 3.90 -13.87 -0.98
N PRO A 78 2.80 -13.52 -0.31
CA PRO A 78 2.25 -14.34 0.76
C PRO A 78 1.81 -15.70 0.22
N THR A 79 1.97 -16.74 1.04
CA THR A 79 1.45 -18.08 0.76
C THR A 79 -0.08 -18.11 0.84
N VAL A 80 -0.64 -17.33 1.77
CA VAL A 80 -2.09 -17.17 1.95
C VAL A 80 -2.55 -15.96 1.15
N ARG A 81 -3.03 -16.21 -0.07
CA ARG A 81 -3.43 -15.18 -1.04
C ARG A 81 -4.93 -14.90 -1.00
N PRO A 82 -5.38 -13.70 -1.42
CA PRO A 82 -6.79 -13.37 -1.49
C PRO A 82 -7.55 -14.33 -2.41
N THR A 83 -8.74 -14.75 -1.98
CA THR A 83 -9.62 -15.64 -2.74
C THR A 83 -10.89 -14.92 -3.16
N TYR A 84 -10.76 -13.73 -3.76
CA TYR A 84 -11.90 -12.93 -4.20
C TYR A 84 -12.87 -13.76 -5.06
N ASP A 85 -14.18 -13.51 -4.90
CA ASP A 85 -15.19 -14.16 -5.74
C ASP A 85 -15.00 -13.77 -7.22
N ASP A 86 -14.59 -12.52 -7.48
CA ASP A 86 -14.16 -12.08 -8.80
C ASP A 86 -12.66 -12.33 -9.00
N ALA A 87 -12.34 -13.41 -9.71
CA ALA A 87 -10.97 -13.79 -10.03
C ALA A 87 -10.18 -12.71 -10.81
N ARG A 88 -10.84 -11.71 -11.42
CA ARG A 88 -10.14 -10.59 -12.07
C ARG A 88 -9.48 -9.67 -11.05
N LEU A 89 -9.81 -9.75 -9.77
CA LEU A 89 -9.19 -8.93 -8.71
C LEU A 89 -7.89 -9.53 -8.16
N ASP A 90 -7.63 -10.81 -8.46
CA ASP A 90 -6.38 -11.48 -8.06
C ASP A 90 -5.17 -10.92 -8.84
N ALA A 91 -4.36 -10.11 -8.16
CA ALA A 91 -3.16 -9.51 -8.72
C ALA A 91 -2.08 -10.53 -9.10
N TYR A 92 -2.06 -11.70 -8.46
CA TYR A 92 -1.04 -12.74 -8.73
C TYR A 92 -1.25 -13.47 -10.06
N ARG A 93 -2.36 -13.20 -10.75
CA ARG A 93 -2.62 -13.67 -12.12
C ARG A 93 -2.03 -12.76 -13.19
N GLN A 94 -1.56 -11.57 -12.81
CA GLN A 94 -0.96 -10.63 -13.73
C GLN A 94 0.36 -11.17 -14.26
N VAL A 95 0.48 -11.26 -15.59
CA VAL A 95 1.77 -11.52 -16.23
C VAL A 95 2.58 -10.24 -16.19
N VAL A 96 3.79 -10.31 -15.64
CA VAL A 96 4.74 -9.19 -15.55
C VAL A 96 6.02 -9.52 -16.30
N GLY A 97 6.71 -8.48 -16.76
CA GLY A 97 8.06 -8.60 -17.35
C GLY A 97 9.11 -9.02 -16.33
N VAL A 98 10.38 -9.10 -16.77
CA VAL A 98 11.47 -9.55 -15.89
C VAL A 98 11.80 -8.51 -14.80
N ASP A 99 11.85 -7.23 -15.17
CA ASP A 99 12.31 -6.14 -14.29
C ASP A 99 11.67 -4.78 -14.63
N GLU A 100 12.09 -3.72 -13.95
CA GLU A 100 11.64 -2.33 -14.18
C GLU A 100 11.91 -1.81 -15.61
N LYS A 101 12.98 -2.28 -16.26
CA LYS A 101 13.35 -1.82 -17.59
C LYS A 101 12.43 -2.41 -18.65
N GLU A 102 12.08 -3.69 -18.52
CA GLU A 102 11.14 -4.36 -19.40
C GLU A 102 9.69 -3.97 -19.10
N ASP A 103 9.35 -3.83 -17.82
CA ASP A 103 7.99 -3.60 -17.34
C ASP A 103 7.89 -2.43 -16.33
N PRO A 104 7.99 -1.19 -16.83
CA PRO A 104 7.90 0.02 -16.00
C PRO A 104 6.47 0.28 -15.48
N LEU A 105 5.54 -0.66 -15.64
CA LEU A 105 4.15 -0.55 -15.19
C LEU A 105 3.89 -1.37 -13.91
N HIS A 106 4.73 -2.37 -13.65
CA HIS A 106 4.56 -3.30 -12.52
C HIS A 106 5.73 -3.29 -11.53
N PHE A 107 6.84 -2.64 -11.88
CA PHE A 107 7.99 -2.44 -11.02
C PHE A 107 8.32 -0.94 -10.94
N ALA A 108 8.75 -0.48 -9.76
CA ALA A 108 9.24 0.90 -9.60
C ALA A 108 10.28 1.07 -8.48
N PRO A 109 11.22 0.13 -8.25
CA PRO A 109 12.22 0.26 -7.18
C PRO A 109 13.03 1.56 -7.28
N SER A 110 13.29 2.08 -8.48
CA SER A 110 14.06 3.32 -8.65
C SER A 110 13.26 4.57 -8.27
N LEU A 111 11.96 4.62 -8.55
CA LEU A 111 11.09 5.72 -8.07
C LEU A 111 10.90 5.67 -6.56
N ILE A 112 10.77 4.47 -5.97
CA ILE A 112 10.70 4.30 -4.51
C ILE A 112 11.97 4.82 -3.85
N ALA A 113 13.15 4.52 -4.42
CA ALA A 113 14.41 5.05 -3.93
C ALA A 113 14.43 6.59 -4.00
N GLN A 114 13.99 7.18 -5.12
CA GLN A 114 13.89 8.63 -5.26
C GLN A 114 12.94 9.25 -4.23
N ILE A 115 11.78 8.64 -3.93
CA ILE A 115 10.87 9.12 -2.89
C ILE A 115 11.57 9.09 -1.53
N ARG A 116 12.21 7.97 -1.19
CA ARG A 116 12.91 7.77 0.10
C ARG A 116 14.01 8.79 0.35
N GLU A 117 14.73 9.19 -0.70
CA GLU A 117 15.84 10.14 -0.61
C GLU A 117 15.41 11.59 -0.36
N ARG A 118 14.11 11.90 -0.51
CA ARG A 118 13.62 13.27 -0.43
C ARG A 118 13.13 13.65 0.97
N PRO A 119 13.56 14.80 1.51
CA PRO A 119 13.09 15.27 2.81
C PRO A 119 11.56 15.40 2.87
N GLY A 120 10.98 15.02 4.02
CA GLY A 120 9.53 15.15 4.26
C GLY A 120 8.65 14.14 3.51
N GLN A 121 9.24 13.18 2.78
CA GLN A 121 8.49 12.17 2.06
C GLN A 121 8.42 10.86 2.86
N GLU A 122 7.22 10.48 3.29
CA GLU A 122 6.98 9.18 3.92
C GLU A 122 6.59 8.15 2.88
N ILE A 123 7.14 6.94 2.98
CA ILE A 123 6.65 5.76 2.26
C ILE A 123 5.73 4.98 3.19
N ALA A 124 4.45 4.91 2.80
CA ALA A 124 3.41 4.11 3.43
C ALA A 124 3.11 2.88 2.58
N THR A 125 2.33 1.94 3.10
CA THR A 125 1.86 0.81 2.29
C THR A 125 0.47 1.07 1.74
N HIS A 126 0.28 0.71 0.48
CA HIS A 126 -1.02 0.50 -0.13
C HIS A 126 -1.29 -1.01 -0.26
N THR A 127 -0.93 -1.76 0.80
CA THR A 127 -0.87 -3.24 0.86
C THR A 127 0.21 -3.84 -0.06
N PHE A 128 0.39 -5.16 -0.08
CA PHE A 128 1.37 -5.81 -0.95
C PHE A 128 0.84 -5.95 -2.37
N SER A 129 -0.34 -6.54 -2.53
CA SER A 129 -0.92 -6.87 -3.84
C SER A 129 -1.94 -5.87 -4.37
N HIS A 130 -2.10 -4.71 -3.73
CA HIS A 130 -3.26 -3.82 -3.91
C HIS A 130 -4.56 -4.55 -3.52
N HIS A 131 -4.59 -5.02 -2.27
CA HIS A 131 -5.63 -5.85 -1.68
C HIS A 131 -6.96 -5.10 -1.55
N TYR A 132 -8.00 -5.58 -2.24
CA TYR A 132 -9.35 -5.00 -2.24
C TYR A 132 -10.11 -5.35 -0.95
N CYS A 133 -10.11 -4.42 0.00
CA CYS A 133 -10.66 -4.66 1.33
C CYS A 133 -12.18 -4.82 1.39
N LEU A 134 -12.92 -4.34 0.39
CA LEU A 134 -14.38 -4.37 0.38
C LEU A 134 -14.98 -5.45 -0.53
N GLU A 135 -14.14 -6.25 -1.18
CA GLU A 135 -14.56 -7.29 -2.11
C GLU A 135 -14.83 -8.62 -1.40
N PRO A 136 -15.88 -9.36 -1.81
CA PRO A 136 -16.21 -10.64 -1.20
C PRO A 136 -15.18 -11.73 -1.57
N GLY A 137 -15.13 -12.78 -0.75
CA GLY A 137 -14.22 -13.92 -0.93
C GLY A 137 -12.87 -13.79 -0.21
N GLN A 138 -12.53 -12.60 0.31
CA GLN A 138 -11.31 -12.40 1.10
C GLN A 138 -11.50 -12.62 2.61
N THR A 139 -10.41 -12.92 3.31
CA THR A 139 -10.39 -13.15 4.77
C THR A 139 -9.39 -12.26 5.49
N ALA A 140 -9.60 -12.06 6.80
CA ALA A 140 -8.67 -11.29 7.64
C ALA A 140 -7.27 -11.91 7.68
N GLU A 141 -7.15 -13.24 7.57
CA GLU A 141 -5.87 -13.95 7.49
C GLU A 141 -5.13 -13.63 6.19
N GLN A 142 -5.83 -13.59 5.05
CA GLN A 142 -5.26 -13.22 3.77
C GLN A 142 -4.79 -11.76 3.76
N PHE A 143 -5.58 -10.86 4.33
CA PHE A 143 -5.18 -9.46 4.48
C PHE A 143 -3.95 -9.32 5.39
N ALA A 144 -3.92 -10.01 6.53
CA ALA A 144 -2.76 -9.98 7.42
C ALA A 144 -1.49 -10.54 6.75
N ALA A 145 -1.61 -11.61 5.97
CA ALA A 145 -0.51 -12.18 5.19
C ALA A 145 0.00 -11.21 4.12
N ASP A 146 -0.92 -10.53 3.43
CA ASP A 146 -0.59 -9.50 2.44
C ASP A 146 0.15 -8.30 3.08
N ILE A 147 -0.31 -7.81 4.24
CA ILE A 147 0.40 -6.76 4.99
C ILE A 147 1.78 -7.23 5.45
N ALA A 148 1.91 -8.47 5.93
CA ALA A 148 3.19 -9.03 6.32
C ALA A 148 4.19 -9.06 5.15
N ALA A 149 3.73 -9.41 3.94
CA ALA A 149 4.52 -9.37 2.72
C ALA A 149 4.97 -7.93 2.38
N ALA A 150 4.07 -6.94 2.48
CA ALA A 150 4.40 -5.53 2.25
C ALA A 150 5.48 -5.02 3.23
N VAL A 151 5.35 -5.39 4.51
CA VAL A 151 6.35 -5.06 5.53
C VAL A 151 7.68 -5.73 5.24
N ALA A 152 7.68 -7.01 4.86
CA ALA A 152 8.89 -7.77 4.57
C ALA A 152 9.68 -7.18 3.39
N ILE A 153 9.02 -6.89 2.26
CA ILE A 153 9.71 -6.36 1.08
C ILE A 153 10.21 -4.93 1.31
N ALA A 154 9.44 -4.07 1.98
CA ALA A 154 9.89 -2.73 2.34
C ALA A 154 11.09 -2.77 3.29
N ARG A 155 11.09 -3.68 4.27
CA ARG A 155 12.20 -3.87 5.20
C ARG A 155 13.46 -4.33 4.49
N ALA A 156 13.35 -5.19 3.48
CA ALA A 156 14.48 -5.61 2.65
C ALA A 156 15.14 -4.43 1.91
N LYS A 157 14.40 -3.35 1.64
CA LYS A 157 14.90 -2.08 1.09
C LYS A 157 15.30 -1.05 2.17
N GLY A 158 15.32 -1.45 3.44
CA GLY A 158 15.65 -0.57 4.56
C GLY A 158 14.56 0.46 4.89
N ILE A 159 13.32 0.23 4.48
CA ILE A 159 12.18 1.12 4.71
C ILE A 159 11.30 0.53 5.83
N ARG A 160 10.99 1.35 6.83
CA ARG A 160 10.04 1.01 7.90
C ARG A 160 8.69 1.64 7.60
N LEU A 161 7.73 0.82 7.19
CA LEU A 161 6.34 1.23 7.01
C LEU A 161 5.69 1.55 8.36
N ARG A 162 5.01 2.69 8.44
CA ARG A 162 4.32 3.15 9.66
C ARG A 162 2.85 3.42 9.45
N SER A 163 2.43 3.67 8.22
CA SER A 163 1.08 4.05 7.83
C SER A 163 0.60 3.18 6.68
N ILE A 164 -0.72 3.06 6.57
CA ILE A 164 -1.41 2.30 5.52
C ILE A 164 -2.55 3.13 4.93
N ALA A 165 -2.74 3.01 3.63
CA ALA A 165 -3.99 3.30 2.95
C ALA A 165 -4.50 1.99 2.33
N THR A 166 -5.78 1.68 2.51
CA THR A 166 -6.38 0.44 2.01
C THR A 166 -7.10 0.69 0.70
N ALA A 167 -6.88 -0.20 -0.28
CA ALA A 167 -7.56 -0.13 -1.55
C ALA A 167 -9.06 -0.45 -1.38
N GLN A 168 -9.88 0.28 -2.10
CA GLN A 168 -11.31 0.01 -2.26
C GLN A 168 -11.59 -0.20 -3.75
N SER A 169 -12.46 -1.15 -4.09
CA SER A 169 -12.91 -1.25 -5.47
C SER A 169 -13.88 -0.11 -5.78
N SER A 170 -13.96 0.27 -7.05
CA SER A 170 -14.96 1.22 -7.56
C SER A 170 -16.41 0.69 -7.49
N ARG A 171 -16.61 -0.58 -7.13
CA ARG A 171 -17.91 -1.28 -7.12
C ARG A 171 -18.48 -1.50 -5.72
N ALA A 172 -17.67 -1.33 -4.68
CA ALA A 172 -18.11 -1.60 -3.32
C ALA A 172 -18.82 -0.39 -2.71
N GLY A 173 -20.13 -0.52 -2.45
CA GLY A 173 -20.80 0.34 -1.49
C GLY A 173 -20.18 0.18 -0.10
N LEU A 174 -20.23 1.22 0.74
CA LEU A 174 -19.73 1.21 2.12
C LEU A 174 -20.27 -0.01 2.89
N ARG A 175 -19.42 -1.02 3.12
CA ARG A 175 -19.73 -2.18 3.97
C ARG A 175 -18.93 -2.07 5.26
N SER A 176 -19.62 -2.17 6.40
CA SER A 176 -19.02 -2.12 7.75
C SER A 176 -18.22 -3.37 8.10
N ASP A 177 -18.47 -4.48 7.40
CA ASP A 177 -18.02 -5.81 7.81
C ASP A 177 -16.75 -6.26 7.07
N SER A 178 -15.94 -5.29 6.62
CA SER A 178 -14.68 -5.56 5.93
C SER A 178 -13.68 -6.23 6.89
N PRO A 179 -13.03 -7.33 6.47
CA PRO A 179 -11.92 -7.94 7.20
C PRO A 179 -10.74 -6.99 7.47
N CYS A 180 -10.66 -5.86 6.76
CA CYS A 180 -9.64 -4.82 6.96
C CYS A 180 -10.02 -3.76 8.02
N GLY A 181 -11.17 -3.87 8.68
CA GLY A 181 -11.77 -2.81 9.52
C GLY A 181 -10.89 -2.27 10.67
N GLY A 182 -9.81 -2.96 11.05
CA GLY A 182 -8.82 -2.50 12.02
C GLY A 182 -7.84 -1.42 11.52
N TYR A 183 -7.76 -1.19 10.20
CA TYR A 183 -6.81 -0.27 9.58
C TYR A 183 -7.59 0.86 8.88
N ARG A 184 -7.80 1.98 9.58
CA ARG A 184 -8.38 3.20 8.96
C ARG A 184 -7.31 4.00 8.22
N LEU A 185 -7.75 4.83 7.27
CA LEU A 185 -6.95 5.76 6.48
C LEU A 185 -5.86 6.45 7.33
N LEU A 186 -4.57 6.26 6.97
CA LEU A 186 -3.42 6.80 7.69
C LEU A 186 -3.38 6.42 9.19
N SER A 187 -3.77 5.20 9.54
CA SER A 187 -3.55 4.66 10.88
C SER A 187 -2.12 4.17 11.04
N ARG A 188 -1.54 4.39 12.24
CA ARG A 188 -0.26 3.77 12.57
C ARG A 188 -0.43 2.26 12.54
N MET A 189 0.44 1.55 11.82
CA MET A 189 0.52 0.09 11.88
C MET A 189 0.68 -0.35 13.34
N PRO A 190 -0.04 -1.40 13.80
CA PRO A 190 0.13 -1.95 15.14
C PRO A 190 1.60 -2.32 15.40
N THR A 191 2.12 -1.95 16.56
CA THR A 191 3.40 -2.46 17.04
C THR A 191 3.22 -3.94 17.41
N GLY A 192 3.94 -4.86 16.76
CA GLY A 192 3.88 -6.30 17.10
C GLY A 192 3.74 -7.29 15.92
N LEU A 193 3.86 -6.86 14.66
CA LEU A 193 3.94 -7.76 13.51
C LEU A 193 5.39 -8.27 13.32
N ASP A 194 5.90 -8.93 14.36
CA ASP A 194 7.15 -9.67 14.34
C ASP A 194 6.83 -11.08 13.87
N ALA A 195 7.49 -11.53 12.80
CA ALA A 195 7.24 -12.80 12.11
C ALA A 195 7.62 -14.06 12.91
N SER A 196 7.45 -14.06 14.23
CA SER A 196 7.77 -15.21 15.10
C SER A 196 6.82 -15.33 16.28
N THR A 197 5.52 -15.50 16.06
CA THR A 197 4.69 -16.20 17.04
C THR A 197 3.54 -16.93 16.35
N ARG A 198 3.67 -18.25 16.24
CA ARG A 198 2.56 -19.17 15.98
C ARG A 198 1.65 -19.19 17.21
N ALA A 199 0.35 -19.30 16.94
CA ALA A 199 -0.73 -19.73 17.82
C ALA A 199 -1.38 -18.66 18.73
N GLY A 200 -2.67 -18.44 18.45
CA GLY A 200 -3.66 -17.89 19.38
C GLY A 200 -3.84 -16.39 19.26
N ILE A 201 -4.99 -15.97 18.73
CA ILE A 201 -5.91 -14.95 19.27
C ILE A 201 -7.00 -14.79 18.20
N CYS A 202 -8.00 -15.68 18.27
CA CYS A 202 -9.38 -15.32 17.96
C CYS A 202 -10.03 -14.99 19.30
N ASP A 203 -10.89 -13.98 19.30
CA ASP A 203 -11.73 -13.51 20.42
C ASP A 203 -11.07 -12.69 21.53
N HIS A 204 -10.94 -11.37 21.30
CA HIS A 204 -11.25 -10.38 22.34
C HIS A 204 -11.78 -9.08 21.72
N PRO A 205 -12.87 -8.49 22.25
CA PRO A 205 -13.40 -7.22 21.76
C PRO A 205 -12.43 -6.08 22.11
N VAL A 206 -12.31 -5.13 21.18
CA VAL A 206 -11.47 -3.94 21.27
C VAL A 206 -11.76 -3.19 22.59
N ALA A 207 -10.82 -3.26 23.54
CA ALA A 207 -10.86 -2.43 24.73
C ALA A 207 -10.55 -0.98 24.35
N ALA A 208 -11.47 -0.06 24.67
CA ALA A 208 -11.31 1.37 24.46
C ALA A 208 -10.08 1.89 25.22
N TRP A 209 -9.13 2.45 24.49
CA TRP A 209 -7.96 3.11 25.06
C TRP A 209 -8.35 4.43 25.73
N SER A 210 -7.94 4.61 27.00
CA SER A 210 -7.97 5.90 27.71
C SER A 210 -6.53 6.42 27.87
N PRO A 211 -6.28 7.73 27.64
CA PRO A 211 -4.93 8.29 27.75
C PRO A 211 -4.50 8.40 29.23
N PRO A 212 -3.18 8.36 29.54
CA PRO A 212 -2.68 8.56 30.90
C PRO A 212 -2.85 10.01 31.35
N ALA A 213 -3.17 10.21 32.63
CA ALA A 213 -3.18 11.52 33.26
C ALA A 213 -1.75 11.99 33.59
N ALA A 214 -1.48 13.26 33.25
CA ALA A 214 -0.39 14.16 33.64
C ALA A 214 1.02 13.57 33.89
#